data_AF-A0A7C3UF95-F1
#
_entry.id   AF-A0A7C3UF95-F1
#
_cell.length_a   1.000
_cell.length_b   1.000
_cell.length_c   1.000
_cell.angle_alpha   90.00
_cell.angle_beta   90.00
_cell.angle_gamma   90.00
#
_symmetry.space_group_name_H-M   'P 1'
#
loop_
_entity.id
_entity.type
_entity.pdbx_description
1 polymer ?
#
loop_
_entity_poly.entity_id
_entity_poly.type
_entity_poly.pdbx_seq_one_letter_code
_entity_poly.pdbx_strand_id
1 'polypeptide(L)' 'MSVVVQKYGGTSVADAARIGNVARRIVATFEQGHRVCAVVSARGDTTDELLELAYEITPEPPEREMDML' A
#
# COMPACT_ATOMS: atom_id res chain seq x y z
N MET A 1 16.78 -20.48 -4.82
CA MET A 1 15.48 -20.13 -4.20
C MET A 1 15.74 -19.24 -3.00
N SER A 2 15.39 -17.95 -3.08
CA SER A 2 15.51 -16.98 -1.97
C SER A 2 14.16 -16.34 -1.67
N VAL A 3 14.04 -15.69 -0.50
CA VAL A 3 12.87 -14.87 -0.14
C VAL A 3 13.16 -13.41 -0.51
N VAL A 4 12.26 -12.80 -1.28
CA VAL A 4 12.35 -11.40 -1.71
C VAL A 4 11.17 -10.63 -1.14
N VAL A 5 11.44 -9.54 -0.44
CA VAL A 5 10.42 -8.61 0.06
C VAL A 5 10.32 -7.44 -0.91
N GLN A 6 9.12 -7.15 -1.42
CA GLN A 6 8.86 -6.06 -2.35
C GLN A 6 7.89 -5.06 -1.72
N LYS A 7 8.32 -3.82 -1.53
CA LYS A 7 7.47 -2.74 -1.02
C LYS A 7 7.06 -1.79 -2.14
N TYR A 8 5.77 -1.49 -2.23
CA TYR A 8 5.21 -0.54 -3.18
C TYR A 8 4.52 0.61 -2.44
N GLY A 9 4.93 1.85 -2.73
CA GLY A 9 4.29 3.05 -2.17
C GLY A 9 2.97 3.39 -2.84
N GLY A 10 2.22 4.34 -2.29
CA GLY A 10 0.86 4.68 -2.76
C GLY A 10 0.81 5.10 -4.22
N THR A 11 1.83 5.83 -4.69
CA THR A 11 1.99 6.20 -6.12
C THR A 11 2.15 5.01 -7.06
N SER A 12 2.64 3.88 -6.57
CA SER A 12 2.79 2.63 -7.34
C SER A 12 1.49 1.82 -7.39
N VAL A 13 0.49 2.18 -6.57
CA VAL A 13 -0.81 1.49 -6.48
C VAL A 13 -1.99 2.47 -6.59
N ALA A 14 -1.76 3.68 -7.09
CA ALA A 14 -2.77 4.75 -7.12
C ALA A 14 -4.03 4.37 -7.92
N ASP A 15 -3.86 3.62 -9.00
CA ASP A 15 -4.93 3.19 -9.89
C ASP A 15 -4.83 1.70 -10.27
N ALA A 16 -5.89 1.18 -10.88
CA ALA A 16 -5.99 -0.23 -11.25
C ALA A 16 -4.91 -0.65 -12.27
N ALA A 17 -4.52 0.24 -13.18
CA ALA A 17 -3.49 -0.06 -14.17
C ALA A 17 -2.11 -0.21 -13.49
N ARG A 18 -1.81 0.65 -12.53
CA ARG A 18 -0.60 0.59 -11.70
C ARG A 18 -0.56 -0.65 -10.82
N ILE A 19 -1.69 -1.02 -10.20
CA ILE A 19 -1.81 -2.29 -9.46
C ILE A 19 -1.52 -3.47 -10.38
N GLY A 20 -2.07 -3.47 -11.61
CA GLY A 20 -1.76 -4.50 -12.60
C GLY A 20 -0.28 -4.56 -12.98
N ASN A 21 0.40 -3.41 -13.07
CA ASN A 21 1.85 -3.34 -13.28
C ASN A 21 2.64 -3.93 -12.10
N VAL A 22 2.24 -3.62 -10.86
CA VAL A 22 2.84 -4.17 -9.64
C VAL A 22 2.67 -5.70 -9.60
N ALA A 23 1.48 -6.20 -9.88
CA ALA A 23 1.20 -7.64 -9.93
C ALA A 23 2.10 -8.36 -10.94
N ARG A 24 2.27 -7.80 -12.15
CA ARG A 24 3.20 -8.35 -13.16
C ARG A 24 4.65 -8.44 -12.66
N ARG A 25 5.12 -7.43 -11.91
CA ARG A 25 6.49 -7.44 -11.34
C ARG A 25 6.66 -8.51 -10.25
N ILE A 26 5.65 -8.68 -9.39
CA ILE A 26 5.63 -9.73 -8.36
C ILE A 26 5.70 -11.10 -9.03
N VAL A 27 4.83 -11.34 -10.02
CA VAL A 27 4.80 -12.61 -10.78
C VAL A 27 6.13 -12.87 -11.46
N ALA A 28 6.70 -11.89 -12.17
CA ALA A 28 7.99 -12.05 -12.83
C ALA A 28 9.13 -12.43 -11.85
N THR A 29 9.09 -11.92 -10.62
CA THR A 29 10.08 -12.28 -9.58
C THR A 29 9.83 -13.70 -9.06
N PHE A 30 8.58 -14.10 -8.91
CA PHE A 30 8.22 -15.45 -8.53
C PHE A 30 8.65 -16.48 -9.59
N GLU A 31 8.44 -16.17 -10.88
CA GLU A 31 8.82 -17.01 -12.02
C GLU A 31 10.35 -17.21 -12.14
N GLN A 32 11.15 -16.30 -11.59
CA GLN A 32 12.61 -16.46 -11.45
C GLN A 32 13.02 -17.47 -10.35
N GLY A 33 12.06 -18.09 -9.66
CA GLY A 33 12.30 -19.09 -8.62
C GLY A 33 12.47 -18.51 -7.21
N HIS A 34 12.00 -17.28 -6.99
CA HIS A 34 11.97 -16.64 -5.67
C HIS A 34 10.62 -16.82 -4.97
N ARG A 35 10.64 -16.84 -3.64
CA ARG A 35 9.43 -16.64 -2.82
C ARG A 35 9.27 -15.13 -2.61
N VAL A 36 8.07 -14.59 -2.86
CA VAL A 36 7.85 -13.15 -2.77
C VAL A 36 6.89 -12.83 -1.63
N CYS A 37 7.26 -11.86 -0.80
CA CYS A 37 6.37 -11.18 0.14
C CYS A 37 6.19 -9.74 -0.32
N ALA A 38 4.98 -9.36 -0.69
CA ALA A 38 4.68 -8.01 -1.16
C ALA A 38 3.98 -7.20 -0.06
N VAL A 39 4.43 -5.97 0.15
CA VAL A 39 3.83 -5.00 1.06
C VAL A 39 3.42 -3.78 0.25
N VAL A 40 2.17 -3.33 0.42
CA VAL A 40 1.63 -2.15 -0.28
C VAL A 40 1.18 -1.11 0.74
N SER A 41 1.40 0.16 0.41
CA SER A 41 0.75 1.28 1.11
C SER A 41 -0.69 1.47 0.62
N ALA A 42 -1.47 2.33 1.29
CA ALA A 42 -2.74 2.82 0.77
C ALA A 42 -2.57 3.45 -0.63
N ARG A 43 -3.66 3.52 -1.40
CA ARG A 43 -3.63 3.96 -2.79
C ARG A 43 -3.43 5.47 -2.89
N GLY A 44 -2.50 5.92 -3.72
CA GLY A 44 -2.30 7.36 -3.98
C GLY A 44 -2.14 8.15 -2.68
N ASP A 45 -3.02 9.15 -2.51
CA ASP A 45 -3.05 10.07 -1.38
C ASP A 45 -4.16 9.71 -0.36
N THR A 46 -4.76 8.52 -0.45
CA THR A 46 -5.91 8.12 0.37
C THR A 46 -5.65 8.14 1.88
N THR A 47 -4.40 7.90 2.33
CA THR A 47 -4.08 8.07 3.75
C THR A 47 -4.28 9.51 4.19
N ASP A 48 -3.80 10.48 3.41
CA ASP A 48 -3.95 11.90 3.73
C ASP A 48 -5.42 12.32 3.69
N GLU A 49 -6.20 11.85 2.71
CA GLU A 49 -7.65 12.08 2.61
C GLU A 49 -8.40 11.57 3.87
N LEU A 50 -8.06 10.37 4.35
CA LEU A 50 -8.69 9.80 5.56
C LEU A 50 -8.31 10.56 6.82
N LEU A 51 -7.04 11.00 6.93
CA LEU A 51 -6.57 11.81 8.04
C LEU A 51 -7.29 13.16 8.07
N GLU A 52 -7.43 13.83 6.92
CA GLU A 52 -8.15 15.09 6.80
C GLU A 52 -9.59 14.96 7.30
N LEU A 53 -10.32 13.91 6.88
CA LEU A 53 -11.69 13.64 7.34
C LEU A 53 -11.77 13.41 8.85
N ALA A 54 -10.79 12.73 9.45
CA ALA A 54 -10.75 12.54 10.89
C ALA A 54 -10.55 13.86 11.64
N TYR A 55 -9.67 14.73 11.14
CA TYR A 55 -9.39 16.03 11.74
C TYR A 55 -10.54 17.04 11.59
N GLU A 56 -11.43 16.88 10.60
CA GLU A 56 -12.68 17.65 10.52
C GLU A 56 -13.63 17.37 11.70
N ILE A 57 -13.56 16.17 12.30
CA ILE A 57 -14.40 15.77 13.44
C ILE A 57 -13.79 16.25 14.76
N THR A 58 -12.48 16.05 14.94
CA THR A 58 -11.77 16.44 16.16
C THR A 58 -10.30 16.75 15.86
N PRO A 59 -9.72 17.80 16.45
CA PRO A 59 -8.29 18.09 16.30
C PRO A 59 -7.40 17.09 17.06
N GLU A 60 -7.97 16.28 17.95
CA GLU A 60 -7.27 15.27 18.74
C GLU A 60 -8.01 13.91 18.62
N PRO A 61 -7.94 13.25 17.46
CA PRO A 61 -8.57 11.95 17.27
C PRO A 61 -7.84 10.89 18.09
N PRO A 62 -8.56 9.97 18.77
CA PRO A 62 -7.91 8.91 19.54
C PRO A 62 -7.03 8.03 18.65
N GLU A 63 -5.81 7.73 19.07
CA GLU A 63 -4.83 6.93 18.29
C GLU A 63 -5.41 5.59 17.81
N ARG A 64 -6.20 4.93 18.67
CA ARG A 64 -6.87 3.66 18.35
C ARG A 64 -7.81 3.76 17.15
N GLU A 65 -8.51 4.89 16.99
CA GLU A 65 -9.40 5.09 15.83
C GLU A 65 -8.59 5.48 14.59
N MET A 66 -7.48 6.20 14.76
CA MET A 66 -6.59 6.58 13.67
C MET A 66 -5.92 5.37 13.02
N ASP A 67 -5.52 4.37 13.80
CA ASP A 67 -4.95 3.11 13.31
C ASP A 67 -5.93 2.27 12.47
N MET A 68 -7.24 2.57 12.55
CA MET A 68 -8.28 1.87 11.80
C MET A 68 -8.57 2.48 10.42
N LEU A 69 -7.98 3.64 10.11
CA LEU A 69 -8.09 4.34 8.83
C LEU A 69 -7.18 3.69 7.77
#